data_AF-A0A955WD68-F1
#
_entry.id   AF-A0A955WD68-F1
#
_cell.length_a   1.000
_cell.length_b   1.000
_cell.length_c   1.000
_cell.angle_alpha   90.00
_cell.angle_beta   90.00
_cell.angle_gamma   90.00
#
_symmetry.space_group_name_H-M   'P 1'
#
loop_
_entity.id
_entity.type
_entity.pdbx_description
1 polymer ?
#
loop_
_entity_poly.entity_id
_entity_poly.type
_entity_poly.pdbx_seq_one_letter_code
_entity_poly.pdbx_strand_id
1 'polypeptide(L)'
;MRCVTVLVSALLPWHATADERPVLHEYVPEVSDDELSIWQGESGAPSAIVYDGEVLAAPNLTAAEAPGPRMVAIPGDGLGQDEAGRRSPEFRPDRVTTLEQDVDYSVAFAPSVMPHKRVSALDRVVLAPDGVPVLAAPTRPPETLSVASAPGVGRDRFWGSVTLDFRSGVRVPIPSVSPESQILSVQTEPRVPVVFERDEAGNYFVRVAPGAPGVVRLAFLTDAPVGYFNQSLPDASLPVGARAAEVPPLPSSVRENALLFAAELGLSPRSSYRHALETLVHHFRSFREAREAFGDGQDIYLDLARGMLGVCRHRAYAFTITALALGIPTHFVMNEAHAWVEVRLPAGEWMRIDLGGAAAGVRTQGNTDAPHYEPRMADPLPRPPAYRASLERAAQTTGSGGASAAEGGEGSADQPGAGSSSSSVTTSASGGQDGSGAGGVTSDGSATATSGSGSGGSAPRPREGVQVRLSAASSEVLRGRALDLEGQVTNAAGAPVASMRVEVLLAGRGERLLGVAVTDARGRFFGAFGVPHDLAVGDYRLVVRTPGDAQHLPGALP
;
A
#
# COMPACT_ATOMS: atom_id res chain seq x y z
N MET A 1 -49.99 -74.07 4.52
CA MET A 1 -49.51 -74.48 3.19
C MET A 1 -48.56 -73.39 2.68
N ARG A 2 -47.35 -73.78 2.23
CA ARG A 2 -46.19 -72.93 1.80
C ARG A 2 -45.47 -72.24 2.98
N CYS A 3 -44.31 -72.66 3.51
CA CYS A 3 -43.06 -73.28 3.02
C CYS A 3 -42.08 -72.30 2.32
N VAL A 4 -40.90 -72.15 2.95
CA VAL A 4 -39.56 -71.73 2.44
C VAL A 4 -39.44 -70.20 2.16
N THR A 5 -38.38 -69.45 2.54
CA THR A 5 -36.93 -69.72 2.49
C THR A 5 -36.17 -68.80 3.46
N VAL A 6 -35.15 -69.37 4.11
CA VAL A 6 -34.10 -68.68 4.89
C VAL A 6 -33.09 -68.02 3.95
N LEU A 7 -32.73 -66.76 4.19
CA LEU A 7 -31.54 -66.14 3.60
C LEU A 7 -30.72 -65.49 4.73
N VAL A 8 -29.62 -66.15 5.06
CA VAL A 8 -28.59 -65.67 5.98
C VAL A 8 -27.69 -64.73 5.19
N SER A 9 -27.73 -63.44 5.51
CA SER A 9 -26.74 -62.48 5.04
C SER A 9 -25.74 -62.21 6.17
N ALA A 10 -24.50 -62.61 5.94
CA ALA A 10 -23.37 -62.36 6.82
C ALA A 10 -23.08 -60.85 6.89
N LEU A 11 -23.19 -60.27 8.08
CA LEU A 11 -22.67 -58.93 8.37
C LEU A 11 -21.17 -59.04 8.63
N LEU A 12 -20.36 -58.52 7.72
CA LEU A 12 -18.97 -58.14 7.98
C LEU A 12 -18.96 -56.86 8.81
N PRO A 13 -18.18 -56.74 9.91
CA PRO A 13 -18.00 -55.47 10.57
C PRO A 13 -17.11 -54.58 9.71
N TRP A 14 -17.66 -53.46 9.22
CA TRP A 14 -16.85 -52.34 8.76
C TRP A 14 -16.12 -51.75 9.98
N HIS A 15 -14.83 -52.04 10.09
CA HIS A 15 -13.92 -51.21 10.86
C HIS A 15 -13.77 -49.88 10.12
N ALA A 16 -14.48 -48.85 10.56
CA ALA A 16 -14.10 -47.47 10.28
C ALA A 16 -12.85 -47.19 11.12
N THR A 17 -11.68 -47.34 10.52
CA THR A 17 -10.45 -46.78 11.07
C THR A 17 -10.52 -45.27 10.89
N ALA A 18 -10.70 -44.55 12.00
CA ALA A 18 -10.42 -43.12 12.04
C ALA A 18 -8.93 -42.95 11.69
N ASP A 19 -8.65 -42.31 10.56
CA ASP A 19 -7.31 -41.88 10.18
C ASP A 19 -6.97 -40.69 11.10
N GLU A 20 -6.46 -40.98 12.30
CA GLU A 20 -5.97 -39.98 13.27
C GLU A 20 -4.65 -39.38 12.79
N ARG A 21 -4.68 -38.68 11.66
CA ARG A 21 -3.64 -37.71 11.32
C ARG A 21 -4.11 -36.35 11.81
N PRO A 22 -3.39 -35.67 12.73
CA PRO A 22 -3.70 -34.28 13.05
C PRO A 22 -3.49 -33.46 11.77
N VAL A 23 -4.60 -33.07 11.15
CA VAL A 23 -4.60 -32.09 10.07
C VAL A 23 -4.21 -30.76 10.72
N LEU A 24 -2.95 -30.35 10.54
CA LEU A 24 -2.43 -29.15 11.20
C LEU A 24 -3.05 -27.86 10.64
N HIS A 25 -3.58 -27.88 9.42
CA HIS A 25 -4.31 -26.76 8.80
C HIS A 25 -5.36 -27.32 7.81
N GLU A 26 -6.64 -27.19 8.15
CA GLU A 26 -7.72 -27.38 7.18
C GLU A 26 -8.04 -26.02 6.56
N TYR A 27 -8.00 -25.94 5.23
CA TYR A 27 -8.37 -24.73 4.51
C TYR A 27 -9.89 -24.63 4.56
N VAL A 28 -10.42 -23.65 5.30
CA VAL A 28 -11.85 -23.35 5.33
C VAL A 28 -12.11 -22.34 4.21
N PRO A 29 -12.74 -22.74 3.08
CA PRO A 29 -13.18 -21.76 2.10
C PRO A 29 -14.34 -20.96 2.70
N GLU A 30 -14.36 -19.65 2.43
CA GLU A 30 -15.50 -18.76 2.72
C GLU A 30 -15.80 -18.51 4.21
N VAL A 31 -14.79 -18.12 4.99
CA VAL A 31 -15.02 -17.63 6.37
C VAL A 31 -15.72 -16.26 6.32
N SER A 32 -16.93 -16.20 6.86
CA SER A 32 -17.67 -14.96 7.05
C SER A 32 -17.26 -14.23 8.34
N ASP A 33 -17.54 -12.94 8.40
CA ASP A 33 -17.19 -12.09 9.56
C ASP A 33 -17.78 -12.57 10.89
N ASP A 34 -18.93 -13.23 10.84
CA ASP A 34 -19.64 -13.76 12.01
C ASP A 34 -18.97 -15.04 12.56
N GLU A 35 -18.22 -15.75 11.72
CA GLU A 35 -17.51 -17.00 12.06
C GLU A 35 -16.14 -16.75 12.73
N LEU A 36 -15.67 -15.50 12.77
CA LEU A 36 -14.44 -15.09 13.47
C LEU A 36 -14.61 -14.96 14.99
N SER A 37 -15.80 -15.19 15.53
CA SER A 37 -16.06 -15.21 16.98
C SER A 37 -15.21 -16.25 17.74
N ILE A 38 -14.60 -17.20 17.02
CA ILE A 38 -13.68 -18.23 17.52
C ILE A 38 -12.24 -17.70 17.73
N TRP A 39 -11.89 -16.53 17.18
CA TRP A 39 -10.53 -15.96 17.17
C TRP A 39 -10.36 -14.74 18.08
N GLN A 40 -10.98 -14.77 19.27
CA GLN A 40 -10.76 -13.77 20.32
C GLN A 40 -9.43 -14.04 21.03
N GLY A 41 -8.52 -13.05 21.04
CA GLY A 41 -7.31 -13.11 21.86
C GLY A 41 -7.61 -12.94 23.35
N GLU A 42 -6.62 -13.17 24.22
CA GLU A 42 -6.75 -13.08 25.69
C GLU A 42 -7.32 -11.73 26.21
N SER A 43 -7.30 -10.67 25.40
CA SER A 43 -7.82 -9.34 25.72
C SER A 43 -9.21 -9.03 25.16
N GLY A 44 -9.88 -9.99 24.50
CA GLY A 44 -11.16 -9.78 23.81
C GLY A 44 -11.03 -9.06 22.45
N ALA A 45 -9.81 -8.69 22.04
CA ALA A 45 -9.54 -8.17 20.70
C ALA A 45 -9.46 -9.34 19.68
N PRO A 46 -10.02 -9.18 18.47
CA PRO A 46 -9.88 -10.20 17.43
C PRO A 46 -8.40 -10.33 17.04
N SER A 47 -7.93 -11.57 16.83
CA SER A 47 -6.56 -11.82 16.38
C SER A 47 -6.39 -11.72 14.86
N ALA A 48 -7.50 -11.69 14.12
CA ALA A 48 -7.55 -11.49 12.67
C ALA A 48 -8.88 -10.86 12.22
N ILE A 49 -8.91 -10.33 11.00
CA ILE A 49 -10.13 -9.90 10.29
C ILE A 49 -10.21 -10.60 8.93
N VAL A 50 -11.39 -10.69 8.33
CA VAL A 50 -11.54 -11.13 6.94
C VAL A 50 -11.70 -9.91 6.04
N TYR A 51 -11.00 -9.92 4.92
CA TYR A 51 -11.13 -8.94 3.85
C TYR A 51 -11.07 -9.68 2.50
N ASP A 52 -12.13 -9.55 1.71
CA ASP A 52 -12.27 -10.20 0.39
C ASP A 52 -11.97 -11.72 0.40
N GLY A 53 -12.43 -12.41 1.46
CA GLY A 53 -12.19 -13.84 1.65
C GLY A 53 -10.80 -14.20 2.19
N GLU A 54 -9.88 -13.24 2.31
CA GLU A 54 -8.57 -13.43 2.92
C GLU A 54 -8.57 -13.10 4.42
N VAL A 55 -7.87 -13.90 5.21
CA VAL A 55 -7.70 -13.68 6.65
C VAL A 55 -6.47 -12.82 6.90
N LEU A 56 -6.68 -11.60 7.42
CA LEU A 56 -5.63 -10.66 7.78
C LEU A 56 -5.36 -10.69 9.28
N ALA A 57 -4.20 -11.22 9.65
CA ALA A 57 -3.75 -11.28 11.04
C ALA A 57 -3.43 -9.89 11.62
N ALA A 58 -3.57 -9.76 12.94
CA ALA A 58 -3.16 -8.56 13.66
C ALA A 58 -1.64 -8.28 13.49
N PRO A 59 -1.21 -7.01 13.40
CA PRO A 59 0.20 -6.66 13.23
C PRO A 59 1.11 -7.19 14.36
N ASN A 60 2.25 -7.79 14.00
CA ASN A 60 3.21 -8.30 14.99
C ASN A 60 4.05 -7.17 15.62
N LEU A 61 3.71 -6.79 16.84
CA LEU A 61 4.39 -5.75 17.63
C LEU A 61 5.74 -6.16 18.26
N THR A 62 6.18 -7.41 18.05
CA THR A 62 7.48 -7.92 18.56
C THR A 62 8.53 -8.11 17.48
N ALA A 63 8.17 -7.90 16.20
CA ALA A 63 9.12 -7.96 15.10
C ALA A 63 10.30 -6.99 15.31
N ALA A 64 11.51 -7.37 14.91
CA ALA A 64 12.71 -6.58 15.13
C ALA A 64 12.69 -5.23 14.38
N GLU A 65 11.94 -5.14 13.29
CA GLU A 65 11.80 -3.93 12.49
C GLU A 65 10.54 -3.14 12.87
N ALA A 66 10.70 -1.82 13.00
CA ALA A 66 9.60 -0.92 13.33
C ALA A 66 8.74 -0.65 12.08
N PRO A 67 7.40 -0.60 12.19
CA PRO A 67 6.53 -0.28 11.07
C PRO A 67 6.73 1.19 10.67
N GLY A 68 7.43 1.41 9.56
CA GLY A 68 7.57 2.72 8.91
C GLY A 68 8.24 3.80 9.77
N PRO A 69 8.05 5.08 9.42
CA PRO A 69 8.60 6.22 10.13
C PRO A 69 7.90 6.38 11.48
N ARG A 70 8.60 7.03 12.42
CA ARG A 70 8.03 7.31 13.73
C ARG A 70 7.08 8.50 13.65
N MET A 71 5.86 8.32 14.17
CA MET A 71 4.94 9.41 14.43
C MET A 71 5.48 10.24 15.60
N VAL A 72 5.61 11.56 15.42
CA VAL A 72 6.18 12.45 16.43
C VAL A 72 5.23 13.60 16.76
N ALA A 73 5.33 14.16 17.97
CA ALA A 73 4.54 15.33 18.38
C ALA A 73 5.05 16.66 17.81
N ILE A 74 6.01 16.63 16.89
CA ILE A 74 6.59 17.81 16.25
C ILE A 74 5.73 18.16 15.03
N PRO A 75 5.20 19.39 14.93
CA PRO A 75 4.41 19.80 13.77
C PRO A 75 5.28 19.85 12.49
N GLY A 76 4.65 19.55 11.35
CA GLY A 76 5.20 19.86 10.03
C GLY A 76 5.24 21.37 9.76
N ASP A 77 5.93 21.78 8.72
CA ASP A 77 6.10 23.19 8.33
C ASP A 77 4.91 23.76 7.55
N GLY A 78 4.01 22.90 7.05
CA GLY A 78 2.86 23.28 6.25
C GLY A 78 3.19 23.75 4.84
N LEU A 79 4.39 23.42 4.33
CA LEU A 79 4.84 23.73 2.99
C LEU A 79 4.92 22.45 2.15
N GLY A 80 4.13 22.38 1.07
CA GLY A 80 4.13 21.21 0.19
C GLY A 80 3.40 20.01 0.79
N GLN A 81 4.09 18.86 0.88
CA GLN A 81 3.54 17.61 1.42
C GLN A 81 3.93 17.43 2.89
N ASP A 82 3.20 16.56 3.60
CA ASP A 82 3.60 16.20 4.96
C ASP A 82 4.91 15.41 4.97
N GLU A 83 5.78 15.73 5.93
CA GLU A 83 6.90 14.85 6.24
C GLU A 83 6.41 13.56 6.91
N ALA A 84 7.09 12.46 6.62
CA ALA A 84 6.73 11.16 7.14
C ALA A 84 6.72 11.13 8.68
N GLY A 85 5.57 10.77 9.26
CA GLY A 85 5.38 10.74 10.71
C GLY A 85 5.07 12.09 11.36
N ARG A 86 4.90 13.17 10.59
CA ARG A 86 4.52 14.49 11.08
C ARG A 86 3.19 14.92 10.50
N ARG A 87 2.48 15.76 11.25
CA ARG A 87 1.23 16.41 10.84
C ARG A 87 1.49 17.90 10.70
N SER A 88 1.12 18.47 9.56
CA SER A 88 1.13 19.92 9.39
C SER A 88 -0.14 20.53 9.98
N PRO A 89 -0.03 21.48 10.94
CA PRO A 89 -1.19 22.15 11.52
C PRO A 89 -1.81 23.18 10.56
N GLU A 90 -1.09 23.54 9.51
CA GLU A 90 -1.48 24.50 8.48
C GLU A 90 -0.99 24.03 7.11
N PHE A 91 -1.58 24.55 6.04
CA PHE A 91 -1.10 24.39 4.68
C PHE A 91 -1.11 25.73 3.96
N ARG A 92 0.07 26.14 3.50
CA ARG A 92 0.26 27.35 2.72
C ARG A 92 0.52 26.97 1.26
N PRO A 93 -0.29 27.44 0.30
CA PRO A 93 -0.12 27.10 -1.11
C PRO A 93 1.19 27.70 -1.67
N ASP A 94 1.72 27.04 -2.69
CA ASP A 94 2.85 27.49 -3.49
C ASP A 94 2.45 27.65 -4.97
N ARG A 95 3.36 28.20 -5.79
CA ARG A 95 3.17 28.36 -7.25
C ARG A 95 3.91 27.28 -8.06
N VAL A 96 4.46 26.27 -7.40
CA VAL A 96 5.23 25.18 -8.01
C VAL A 96 4.25 24.08 -8.43
N THR A 97 3.69 24.24 -9.63
CA THR A 97 2.65 23.36 -10.15
C THR A 97 3.17 22.11 -10.88
N THR A 98 4.48 21.86 -10.80
CA THR A 98 5.13 20.67 -11.36
C THR A 98 4.80 19.42 -10.58
N LEU A 99 4.60 18.30 -11.29
CA LEU A 99 4.58 16.98 -10.68
C LEU A 99 5.89 16.69 -9.95
N GLU A 100 5.75 16.22 -8.72
CA GLU A 100 6.85 15.63 -7.98
C GLU A 100 7.17 14.24 -8.51
N GLN A 101 8.47 13.92 -8.52
CA GLN A 101 8.99 12.61 -8.87
C GLN A 101 9.34 11.88 -7.58
N ASP A 102 8.89 10.63 -7.49
CA ASP A 102 9.20 9.67 -6.42
C ASP A 102 8.97 10.18 -4.98
N VAL A 103 7.72 10.07 -4.53
CA VAL A 103 7.33 10.34 -3.14
C VAL A 103 7.41 9.08 -2.28
N ASP A 104 7.83 9.21 -1.03
CA ASP A 104 7.88 8.10 -0.07
C ASP A 104 6.57 8.01 0.71
N TYR A 105 5.85 6.91 0.56
CA TYR A 105 4.59 6.64 1.24
C TYR A 105 4.76 5.53 2.28
N SER A 106 4.27 5.78 3.48
CA SER A 106 4.32 4.77 4.55
C SER A 106 2.96 4.09 4.69
N VAL A 107 2.87 2.80 4.36
CA VAL A 107 1.66 2.00 4.50
C VAL A 107 1.40 1.72 5.98
N ALA A 108 0.32 2.29 6.50
CA ALA A 108 -0.07 2.19 7.91
C ALA A 108 -1.24 1.23 8.17
N PHE A 109 -1.95 0.79 7.11
CA PHE A 109 -3.18 0.02 7.21
C PHE A 109 -3.15 -1.27 6.39
N ALA A 110 -3.83 -2.30 6.89
CA ALA A 110 -4.15 -3.53 6.17
C ALA A 110 -5.67 -3.82 6.30
N PRO A 111 -6.43 -3.86 5.19
CA PRO A 111 -5.99 -3.60 3.81
C PRO A 111 -5.46 -2.17 3.62
N SER A 112 -4.58 -2.00 2.64
CA SER A 112 -3.92 -0.74 2.33
C SER A 112 -4.87 0.22 1.63
N VAL A 113 -5.08 1.39 2.23
CA VAL A 113 -5.88 2.48 1.65
C VAL A 113 -5.05 3.43 0.79
N MET A 114 -3.85 3.01 0.35
CA MET A 114 -2.93 3.84 -0.42
C MET A 114 -3.60 4.47 -1.66
N PRO A 115 -3.29 5.73 -2.01
CA PRO A 115 -2.48 6.70 -1.27
C PRO A 115 -3.28 7.55 -0.24
N HIS A 116 -4.42 7.07 0.26
CA HIS A 116 -5.44 7.88 0.95
C HIS A 116 -5.48 7.75 2.49
N LYS A 117 -4.38 7.35 3.16
CA LYS A 117 -4.34 7.42 4.64
C LYS A 117 -4.38 8.90 5.06
N ARG A 118 -5.28 9.27 5.97
CA ARG A 118 -5.39 10.66 6.46
C ARG A 118 -4.28 10.94 7.46
N VAL A 119 -3.40 11.91 7.17
CA VAL A 119 -2.37 12.37 8.12
C VAL A 119 -2.75 13.74 8.68
N SER A 120 -2.91 14.74 7.82
CA SER A 120 -3.34 16.09 8.18
C SER A 120 -4.69 16.39 7.54
N ALA A 121 -5.68 16.79 8.34
CA ALA A 121 -6.97 17.31 7.88
C ALA A 121 -7.18 18.75 8.39
N LEU A 122 -7.51 19.66 7.48
CA LEU A 122 -7.66 21.10 7.72
C LEU A 122 -9.04 21.56 7.25
N ASP A 123 -9.77 22.27 8.10
CA ASP A 123 -11.18 22.65 7.88
C ASP A 123 -11.40 24.18 7.96
N ARG A 124 -10.36 24.95 8.27
CA ARG A 124 -10.42 26.40 8.44
C ARG A 124 -9.56 27.13 7.43
N VAL A 125 -9.93 28.37 7.14
CA VAL A 125 -9.11 29.30 6.35
C VAL A 125 -8.75 30.50 7.22
N VAL A 126 -7.46 30.84 7.27
CA VAL A 126 -6.93 32.04 7.92
C VAL A 126 -6.16 32.87 6.91
N LEU A 127 -5.94 34.15 7.20
CA LEU A 127 -5.07 34.99 6.39
C LEU A 127 -3.69 35.04 7.04
N ALA A 128 -2.66 34.69 6.27
CA ALA A 128 -1.29 34.99 6.65
C ALA A 128 -1.04 36.51 6.66
N PRO A 129 0.06 37.00 7.29
CA PRO A 129 0.36 38.43 7.36
C PRO A 129 0.45 39.14 6.00
N ASP A 130 0.77 38.39 4.95
CA ASP A 130 0.87 38.89 3.58
C ASP A 130 -0.43 38.74 2.77
N GLY A 131 -1.55 38.38 3.43
CA GLY A 131 -2.86 38.29 2.82
C GLY A 131 -3.13 36.98 2.07
N VAL A 132 -2.19 36.03 2.06
CA VAL A 132 -2.40 34.71 1.46
C VAL A 132 -3.37 33.89 2.33
N PRO A 133 -4.43 33.29 1.75
CA PRO A 133 -5.27 32.36 2.48
C PRO A 133 -4.51 31.06 2.79
N VAL A 134 -4.45 30.69 4.06
CA VAL A 134 -3.79 29.48 4.57
C VAL A 134 -4.86 28.56 5.15
N LEU A 135 -4.79 27.27 4.84
CA LEU A 135 -5.66 26.29 5.48
C LEU A 135 -5.09 25.94 6.85
N ALA A 136 -5.94 25.78 7.85
CA ALA A 136 -5.52 25.57 9.23
C ALA A 136 -6.36 24.49 9.92
N ALA A 137 -5.75 23.84 10.90
CA ALA A 137 -6.40 22.86 11.75
C ALA A 137 -7.50 23.51 12.63
N PRO A 138 -8.41 22.69 13.18
CA PRO A 138 -9.39 23.15 14.16
C PRO A 138 -8.73 23.81 15.38
N THR A 139 -9.44 24.73 16.01
CA THR A 139 -8.97 25.42 17.24
C THR A 139 -9.49 24.79 18.52
N ARG A 140 -10.57 24.01 18.43
CA ARG A 140 -11.15 23.35 19.60
C ARG A 140 -10.25 22.19 20.03
N PRO A 141 -10.03 22.00 21.35
CA PRO A 141 -9.26 20.86 21.84
C PRO A 141 -9.85 19.53 21.38
N PRO A 142 -9.01 18.52 21.08
CA PRO A 142 -9.48 17.18 20.76
C PRO A 142 -10.35 16.57 21.88
N GLU A 143 -11.39 15.85 21.50
CA GLU A 143 -12.20 15.04 22.41
C GLU A 143 -11.53 13.68 22.66
N THR A 144 -11.73 13.10 23.85
CA THR A 144 -11.27 11.74 24.16
C THR A 144 -12.23 10.70 23.60
N LEU A 145 -11.67 9.68 22.95
CA LEU A 145 -12.42 8.57 22.37
C LEU A 145 -12.41 7.36 23.30
N SER A 146 -13.54 6.63 23.29
CA SER A 146 -13.63 5.29 23.87
C SER A 146 -13.32 4.24 22.81
N VAL A 147 -12.74 3.12 23.23
CA VAL A 147 -12.61 1.93 22.37
C VAL A 147 -13.98 1.28 22.26
N ALA A 148 -14.52 1.19 21.05
CA ALA A 148 -15.82 0.59 20.79
C ALA A 148 -15.73 -0.93 20.86
N SER A 149 -16.81 -1.58 21.31
CA SER A 149 -16.86 -3.03 21.50
C SER A 149 -17.06 -3.83 20.21
N ALA A 150 -17.59 -3.19 19.16
CA ALA A 150 -17.85 -3.79 17.86
C ALA A 150 -17.93 -2.70 16.77
N PRO A 151 -17.64 -3.03 15.50
CA PRO A 151 -17.88 -2.12 14.39
C PRO A 151 -19.39 -1.83 14.25
N GLY A 152 -19.72 -0.60 13.84
CA GLY A 152 -21.08 -0.27 13.40
C GLY A 152 -21.47 -0.97 12.09
N VAL A 153 -22.77 -1.08 11.83
CA VAL A 153 -23.31 -1.63 10.57
C VAL A 153 -22.83 -0.79 9.38
N GLY A 154 -22.47 -1.45 8.26
CA GLY A 154 -22.08 -0.77 7.02
C GLY A 154 -20.69 -0.15 7.06
N ARG A 155 -19.75 -0.77 7.78
CA ARG A 155 -18.38 -0.30 7.97
C ARG A 155 -17.37 -1.39 7.62
N ASP A 156 -16.28 -1.00 6.95
CA ASP A 156 -15.15 -1.87 6.64
C ASP A 156 -14.07 -1.73 7.71
N ARG A 157 -13.35 -2.83 7.98
CA ARG A 157 -12.35 -2.92 9.05
C ARG A 157 -10.92 -2.88 8.51
N PHE A 158 -10.02 -2.28 9.30
CA PHE A 158 -8.62 -2.09 8.94
C PHE A 158 -7.72 -2.28 10.18
N TRP A 159 -6.68 -3.10 10.03
CA TRP A 159 -5.58 -3.13 10.98
C TRP A 159 -4.66 -1.93 10.76
N GLY A 160 -4.48 -1.09 11.77
CA GLY A 160 -3.49 -0.02 11.82
C GLY A 160 -2.23 -0.43 12.57
N SER A 161 -1.06 -0.03 12.08
CA SER A 161 0.23 -0.28 12.73
C SER A 161 1.16 0.91 12.56
N VAL A 162 1.62 1.50 13.68
CA VAL A 162 2.51 2.66 13.68
C VAL A 162 3.50 2.62 14.85
N THR A 163 4.59 3.36 14.72
CA THR A 163 5.53 3.62 15.83
C THR A 163 5.33 5.03 16.34
N LEU A 164 5.05 5.20 17.64
CA LEU A 164 4.84 6.49 18.30
C LEU A 164 6.10 6.91 19.06
N ASP A 165 6.47 8.18 18.95
CA ASP A 165 7.59 8.77 19.67
C ASP A 165 7.11 9.92 20.56
N PHE A 166 7.04 9.63 21.86
CA PHE A 166 6.59 10.56 22.90
C PHE A 166 7.71 11.44 23.46
N ARG A 167 8.94 11.33 22.95
CA ARG A 167 10.08 12.13 23.47
C ARG A 167 9.91 13.62 23.24
N SER A 168 9.16 14.01 22.21
CA SER A 168 8.87 15.41 21.88
C SER A 168 7.53 15.91 22.42
N GLY A 169 6.77 15.08 23.14
CA GLY A 169 5.46 15.47 23.69
C GLY A 169 4.59 14.27 24.06
N VAL A 170 3.63 14.48 24.97
CA VAL A 170 2.76 13.40 25.48
C VAL A 170 1.59 13.05 24.56
N ARG A 171 1.38 13.81 23.48
CA ARG A 171 0.31 13.64 22.49
C ARG A 171 0.93 13.57 21.11
N VAL A 172 0.78 12.43 20.43
CA VAL A 172 1.37 12.14 19.12
C VAL A 172 0.23 11.93 18.11
N PRO A 173 0.27 12.53 16.91
CA PRO A 173 -0.71 12.30 15.87
C PRO A 173 -0.61 10.86 15.33
N ILE A 174 -1.74 10.26 14.96
CA ILE A 174 -1.78 8.98 14.24
C ILE A 174 -2.60 9.13 12.96
N PRO A 175 -2.31 8.33 11.92
CA PRO A 175 -3.13 8.34 10.72
C PRO A 175 -4.50 7.72 10.98
N SER A 176 -5.47 8.02 10.12
CA SER A 176 -6.81 7.42 10.14
C SER A 176 -7.28 7.09 8.73
N VAL A 177 -8.29 6.22 8.62
CA VAL A 177 -8.90 5.88 7.32
C VAL A 177 -9.95 6.92 6.94
N SER A 178 -10.81 7.33 7.88
CA SER A 178 -11.90 8.30 7.69
C SER A 178 -11.99 9.27 8.87
N PRO A 179 -12.64 10.44 8.75
CA PRO A 179 -12.91 11.34 9.87
C PRO A 179 -13.84 10.72 10.95
N GLU A 180 -14.56 9.67 10.59
CA GLU A 180 -15.55 8.98 11.44
C GLU A 180 -15.08 7.59 11.87
N SER A 181 -13.78 7.30 11.78
CA SER A 181 -13.20 6.01 12.16
C SER A 181 -13.38 5.73 13.66
N GLN A 182 -13.76 4.51 14.00
CA GLN A 182 -13.83 4.06 15.39
C GLN A 182 -12.56 3.29 15.73
N ILE A 183 -12.13 3.36 16.99
CA ILE A 183 -11.06 2.51 17.51
C ILE A 183 -11.74 1.31 18.16
N LEU A 184 -11.49 0.11 17.66
CA LEU A 184 -12.18 -1.13 18.05
C LEU A 184 -11.32 -2.01 18.97
N SER A 185 -10.00 -2.00 18.76
CA SER A 185 -9.06 -2.72 19.62
C SER A 185 -7.69 -2.07 19.59
N VAL A 186 -6.89 -2.31 20.62
CA VAL A 186 -5.61 -1.64 20.83
C VAL A 186 -4.62 -2.61 21.46
N GLN A 187 -3.40 -2.62 20.94
CA GLN A 187 -2.25 -3.31 21.51
C GLN A 187 -1.02 -2.42 21.41
N THR A 188 -0.18 -2.43 22.44
CA THR A 188 1.04 -1.62 22.50
C THR A 188 2.24 -2.44 22.93
N GLU A 189 3.41 -2.15 22.38
CA GLU A 189 4.69 -2.69 22.82
C GLU A 189 5.70 -1.55 23.05
N PRO A 190 6.23 -1.37 24.28
CA PRO A 190 5.87 -2.08 25.51
C PRO A 190 4.40 -1.84 25.89
N ARG A 191 3.82 -2.74 26.70
CA ARG A 191 2.45 -2.62 27.19
C ARG A 191 2.26 -1.38 28.06
N VAL A 192 1.59 -0.36 27.52
CA VAL A 192 1.29 0.89 28.23
C VAL A 192 -0.14 1.35 27.95
N PRO A 193 -0.85 1.91 28.94
CA PRO A 193 -2.15 2.52 28.70
C PRO A 193 -2.02 3.73 27.78
N VAL A 194 -2.92 3.81 26.80
CA VAL A 194 -3.02 4.93 25.86
C VAL A 194 -4.44 5.49 25.86
N VAL A 195 -4.56 6.79 25.57
CA VAL A 195 -5.82 7.50 25.38
C VAL A 195 -5.89 7.99 23.95
N PHE A 196 -6.97 7.65 23.23
CA PHE A 196 -7.19 8.15 21.88
C PHE A 196 -7.95 9.48 21.95
N GLU A 197 -7.60 10.40 21.07
CA GLU A 197 -8.30 11.67 20.92
C GLU A 197 -8.57 11.98 19.47
N ARG A 198 -9.60 12.80 19.22
CA ARG A 198 -9.98 13.26 17.89
C ARG A 198 -10.36 14.74 17.90
N ASP A 199 -9.90 15.51 16.92
CA ASP A 199 -10.37 16.89 16.74
C ASP A 199 -11.57 16.97 15.77
N GLU A 200 -12.00 18.18 15.45
CA GLU A 200 -13.22 18.44 14.67
C GLU A 200 -13.09 18.15 13.19
N ALA A 201 -11.87 18.23 12.66
CA ALA A 201 -11.54 17.78 11.32
C ALA A 201 -11.33 16.25 11.29
N GLY A 202 -11.57 15.56 12.41
CA GLY A 202 -11.38 14.12 12.52
C GLY A 202 -9.91 13.72 12.56
N ASN A 203 -8.98 14.59 12.95
CA ASN A 203 -7.59 14.19 13.13
C ASN A 203 -7.43 13.38 14.42
N TYR A 204 -6.76 12.23 14.33
CA TYR A 204 -6.58 11.33 15.48
C TYR A 204 -5.23 11.56 16.16
N PHE A 205 -5.22 11.36 17.48
CA PHE A 205 -4.05 11.46 18.34
C PHE A 205 -4.05 10.33 19.35
N VAL A 206 -2.86 9.99 19.83
CA VAL A 206 -2.66 9.11 20.97
C VAL A 206 -1.93 9.90 22.04
N ARG A 207 -2.43 9.80 23.27
CA ARG A 207 -1.83 10.39 24.46
C ARG A 207 -1.44 9.30 25.46
N VAL A 208 -0.31 9.51 26.12
CA VAL A 208 0.17 8.69 27.23
C VAL A 208 0.30 9.52 28.51
N ALA A 209 0.34 8.83 29.65
CA ALA A 209 0.66 9.47 30.93
C ALA A 209 2.12 9.99 30.93
N PRO A 210 2.43 11.07 31.67
CA PRO A 210 3.80 11.50 31.89
C PRO A 210 4.68 10.37 32.42
N GLY A 211 5.91 10.24 31.89
CA GLY A 211 6.83 9.17 32.27
C GLY A 211 6.64 7.85 31.52
N ALA A 212 5.71 7.79 30.57
CA ALA A 212 5.61 6.67 29.65
C ALA A 212 6.90 6.50 28.80
N PRO A 213 7.15 5.30 28.26
CA PRO A 213 8.26 5.03 27.36
C PRO A 213 8.31 6.01 26.20
N GLY A 214 9.52 6.47 25.86
CA GLY A 214 9.71 7.45 24.79
C GLY A 214 9.30 6.92 23.40
N VAL A 215 9.32 5.61 23.19
CA VAL A 215 8.88 4.97 21.94
C VAL A 215 7.92 3.84 22.27
N VAL A 216 6.78 3.82 21.59
CA VAL A 216 5.72 2.81 21.75
C VAL A 216 5.27 2.35 20.36
N ARG A 217 5.32 1.05 20.10
CA ARG A 217 4.69 0.47 18.91
C ARG A 217 3.21 0.27 19.19
N LEU A 218 2.36 0.68 18.25
CA LEU A 218 0.91 0.62 18.38
C LEU A 218 0.34 -0.21 17.23
N ALA A 219 -0.42 -1.25 17.57
CA ALA A 219 -1.33 -1.92 16.66
C ALA A 219 -2.76 -1.66 17.12
N PHE A 220 -3.65 -1.35 16.20
CA PHE A 220 -5.05 -1.07 16.54
C PHE A 220 -5.97 -1.53 15.43
N LEU A 221 -7.15 -2.02 15.80
CA LEU A 221 -8.22 -2.25 14.84
C LEU A 221 -9.05 -0.99 14.72
N THR A 222 -9.28 -0.54 13.50
CA THR A 222 -10.15 0.60 13.19
C THR A 222 -11.12 0.25 12.07
N ASP A 223 -12.02 1.17 11.75
CA ASP A 223 -13.00 1.01 10.70
C ASP A 223 -13.24 2.30 9.91
N ALA A 224 -14.02 2.21 8.84
CA ALA A 224 -14.54 3.36 8.10
C ALA A 224 -15.93 3.04 7.52
N PRO A 225 -16.82 4.04 7.35
CA PRO A 225 -18.06 3.83 6.61
C PRO A 225 -17.76 3.33 5.19
N VAL A 226 -18.49 2.32 4.71
CA VAL A 226 -18.33 1.81 3.32
C VAL A 226 -18.49 2.93 2.29
N GLY A 227 -19.44 3.84 2.54
CA GLY A 227 -19.70 4.98 1.65
C GLY A 227 -18.64 6.09 1.68
N TYR A 228 -17.66 6.03 2.59
CA TYR A 228 -16.63 7.06 2.70
C TYR A 228 -15.77 7.13 1.42
N PHE A 229 -15.40 5.99 0.86
CA PHE A 229 -14.53 5.97 -0.32
C PHE A 229 -15.26 6.32 -1.61
N ASN A 230 -16.45 5.76 -1.80
CA ASN A 230 -17.37 6.02 -2.90
C ASN A 230 -18.79 5.71 -2.43
N GLN A 231 -19.75 6.57 -2.81
CA GLN A 231 -21.17 6.32 -2.60
C GLN A 231 -22.03 7.04 -3.62
N SER A 232 -23.23 6.52 -3.87
CA SER A 232 -24.19 7.21 -4.72
C SER A 232 -24.47 8.60 -4.16
N LEU A 233 -24.35 9.62 -5.01
CA LEU A 233 -24.70 10.98 -4.61
C LEU A 233 -26.20 11.03 -4.34
N PRO A 234 -26.64 11.65 -3.24
CA PRO A 234 -28.06 11.79 -2.96
C PRO A 234 -28.72 12.68 -4.03
N ASP A 235 -29.93 12.32 -4.46
CA ASP A 235 -30.78 13.14 -5.34
C ASP A 235 -31.33 14.41 -4.65
N ALA A 236 -30.75 14.79 -3.51
CA ALA A 236 -31.25 15.85 -2.67
C ALA A 236 -31.30 17.17 -3.44
N SER A 237 -32.52 17.73 -3.57
CA SER A 237 -32.77 19.11 -4.00
C SER A 237 -32.27 20.13 -2.97
N LEU A 238 -31.58 19.69 -1.91
CA LEU A 238 -31.06 20.54 -0.87
C LEU A 238 -29.99 21.48 -1.45
N PRO A 239 -30.04 22.77 -1.11
CA PRO A 239 -29.01 23.70 -1.54
C PRO A 239 -27.70 23.39 -0.84
N VAL A 240 -26.56 23.68 -1.48
CA VAL A 240 -25.23 23.53 -0.86
C VAL A 240 -25.08 24.31 0.44
N GLY A 241 -25.75 25.47 0.56
CA GLY A 241 -25.74 26.26 1.79
C GLY A 241 -26.57 25.69 2.94
N ALA A 242 -27.22 24.52 2.80
CA ALA A 242 -28.06 23.93 3.84
C ALA A 242 -27.28 23.58 5.13
N ARG A 243 -25.98 23.28 5.00
CA ARG A 243 -25.07 23.00 6.12
C ARG A 243 -24.08 24.14 6.38
N ALA A 244 -24.38 25.35 5.93
CA ALA A 244 -23.47 26.51 6.12
C ALA A 244 -23.20 26.83 7.60
N ALA A 245 -24.08 26.41 8.53
CA ALA A 245 -23.85 26.56 9.97
C ALA A 245 -22.75 25.63 10.53
N GLU A 246 -22.40 24.57 9.81
CA GLU A 246 -21.30 23.65 10.15
C GLU A 246 -19.96 24.13 9.59
N VAL A 247 -19.96 25.10 8.67
CA VAL A 247 -18.75 25.65 8.06
C VAL A 247 -18.11 26.67 8.99
N PRO A 248 -16.82 26.53 9.34
CA PRO A 248 -16.09 27.56 10.07
C PRO A 248 -16.10 28.90 9.32
N PRO A 249 -16.16 30.05 10.01
CA PRO A 249 -16.21 31.35 9.34
C PRO A 249 -14.94 31.60 8.51
N LEU A 250 -15.13 32.00 7.26
CA LEU A 250 -14.03 32.42 6.38
C LEU A 250 -13.74 33.92 6.56
N PRO A 251 -12.48 34.37 6.37
CA PRO A 251 -12.17 35.78 6.22
C PRO A 251 -13.00 36.40 5.08
N SER A 252 -13.55 37.60 5.29
CA SER A 252 -14.53 38.21 4.37
C SER A 252 -14.01 38.34 2.93
N SER A 253 -12.76 38.79 2.75
CA SER A 253 -12.14 38.93 1.43
C SER A 253 -12.02 37.57 0.70
N VAL A 254 -11.62 36.53 1.42
CA VAL A 254 -11.52 35.17 0.88
C VAL A 254 -12.90 34.66 0.47
N ARG A 255 -13.90 34.87 1.33
CA ARG A 255 -15.29 34.45 1.05
C ARG A 255 -15.84 35.16 -0.18
N GLU A 256 -15.61 36.47 -0.30
CA GLU A 256 -16.05 37.27 -1.45
C GLU A 256 -15.40 36.80 -2.75
N ASN A 257 -14.07 36.66 -2.77
CA ASN A 257 -13.33 36.16 -3.94
C ASN A 257 -13.77 34.75 -4.32
N ALA A 258 -13.98 33.87 -3.34
CA ALA A 258 -14.42 32.51 -3.59
C ALA A 258 -15.85 32.43 -4.12
N LEU A 259 -16.76 33.28 -3.65
CA LEU A 259 -18.13 33.36 -4.19
C LEU A 259 -18.17 34.00 -5.58
N LEU A 260 -17.30 34.97 -5.88
CA LEU A 260 -17.16 35.51 -7.23
C LEU A 260 -16.71 34.42 -8.21
N PHE A 261 -15.66 33.67 -7.85
CA PHE A 261 -15.21 32.53 -8.64
C PHE A 261 -16.30 31.44 -8.78
N ALA A 262 -17.00 31.10 -7.69
CA ALA A 262 -18.10 30.14 -7.76
C ALA A 262 -19.22 30.60 -8.71
N ALA A 263 -19.53 31.90 -8.73
CA ALA A 263 -20.51 32.47 -9.67
C ALA A 263 -20.06 32.38 -11.13
N GLU A 264 -18.76 32.49 -11.42
CA GLU A 264 -18.19 32.24 -12.76
C GLU A 264 -18.44 30.81 -13.24
N LEU A 265 -18.49 29.84 -12.31
CA LEU A 265 -18.88 28.45 -12.57
C LEU A 265 -20.41 28.23 -12.62
N GLY A 266 -21.21 29.29 -12.48
CA GLY A 266 -22.67 29.20 -12.40
C GLY A 266 -23.20 28.71 -11.05
N LEU A 267 -22.39 28.76 -10.00
CA LEU A 267 -22.73 28.26 -8.68
C LEU A 267 -23.09 29.39 -7.70
N SER A 268 -23.96 29.06 -6.76
CA SER A 268 -24.30 29.91 -5.62
C SER A 268 -24.63 29.04 -4.39
N PRO A 269 -24.71 29.61 -3.19
CA PRO A 269 -25.17 28.87 -2.01
C PRO A 269 -26.58 28.26 -2.14
N ARG A 270 -27.36 28.68 -3.14
CA ARG A 270 -28.71 28.16 -3.44
C ARG A 270 -28.73 27.07 -4.53
N SER A 271 -27.60 26.81 -5.18
CA SER A 271 -27.49 25.73 -6.17
C SER A 271 -27.73 24.38 -5.49
N SER A 272 -28.36 23.44 -6.20
CA SER A 272 -28.57 22.08 -5.68
C SER A 272 -27.23 21.40 -5.38
N TYR A 273 -27.18 20.62 -4.31
CA TYR A 273 -25.95 19.96 -3.86
C TYR A 273 -25.26 19.12 -4.94
N ARG A 274 -26.01 18.24 -5.61
CA ARG A 274 -25.50 17.40 -6.70
C ARG A 274 -24.83 18.23 -7.80
N HIS A 275 -25.56 19.21 -8.36
CA HIS A 275 -25.04 20.06 -9.44
C HIS A 275 -23.78 20.83 -9.03
N ALA A 276 -23.76 21.39 -7.82
CA ALA A 276 -22.61 22.13 -7.34
C ALA A 276 -21.40 21.22 -7.13
N LEU A 277 -21.58 20.05 -6.51
CA LEU A 277 -20.51 19.10 -6.29
C LEU A 277 -19.96 18.56 -7.63
N GLU A 278 -20.83 18.16 -8.56
CA GLU A 278 -20.42 17.70 -9.89
C GLU A 278 -19.66 18.80 -10.66
N THR A 279 -20.12 20.04 -10.60
CA THR A 279 -19.46 21.20 -11.25
C THR A 279 -18.09 21.49 -10.64
N LEU A 280 -17.98 21.56 -9.30
CA LEU A 280 -16.71 21.77 -8.62
C LEU A 280 -15.73 20.63 -8.93
N VAL A 281 -16.18 19.38 -8.79
CA VAL A 281 -15.32 18.21 -9.03
C VAL A 281 -14.87 18.17 -10.48
N HIS A 282 -15.75 18.43 -11.45
CA HIS A 282 -15.37 18.54 -12.86
C HIS A 282 -14.28 19.60 -13.04
N HIS A 283 -14.49 20.80 -12.50
CA HIS A 283 -13.54 21.92 -12.64
C HIS A 283 -12.15 21.57 -12.09
N PHE A 284 -12.07 21.13 -10.83
CA PHE A 284 -10.80 20.87 -10.15
C PHE A 284 -10.11 19.58 -10.65
N ARG A 285 -10.86 18.58 -11.13
CA ARG A 285 -10.31 17.42 -11.84
C ARG A 285 -9.75 17.76 -13.22
N SER A 286 -10.21 18.86 -13.82
CA SER A 286 -9.75 19.34 -15.12
C SER A 286 -8.45 20.13 -15.07
N PHE A 287 -7.87 20.33 -13.87
CA PHE A 287 -6.55 20.92 -13.74
C PHE A 287 -5.52 20.13 -14.55
N ARG A 288 -4.52 20.83 -15.07
CA ARG A 288 -3.35 20.26 -15.72
C ARG A 288 -2.12 20.53 -14.87
N GLU A 289 -1.13 19.67 -14.97
CA GLU A 289 0.18 19.97 -14.38
C GLU A 289 1.00 20.76 -15.41
N ALA A 290 1.78 21.73 -14.93
CA ALA A 290 2.63 22.55 -15.79
C ALA A 290 4.03 22.65 -15.18
N ARG A 291 5.04 22.78 -16.05
CA ARG A 291 6.41 23.12 -15.67
C ARG A 291 6.66 24.62 -15.57
N GLU A 292 5.74 25.39 -16.13
CA GLU A 292 5.86 26.84 -16.20
C GLU A 292 5.35 27.45 -14.88
N ALA A 293 6.04 28.49 -14.42
CA ALA A 293 5.58 29.28 -13.29
C ALA A 293 4.20 29.85 -13.62
N PHE A 294 3.29 29.78 -12.64
CA PHE A 294 1.90 30.09 -12.86
C PHE A 294 1.50 31.36 -12.11
N GLY A 295 1.04 32.37 -12.86
CA GLY A 295 0.50 33.65 -12.37
C GLY A 295 1.51 34.57 -11.66
N ASP A 296 1.37 35.88 -11.85
CA ASP A 296 1.98 36.93 -11.03
C ASP A 296 0.92 37.73 -10.24
N GLY A 297 -0.32 37.20 -10.22
CA GLY A 297 -1.45 37.79 -9.52
C GLY A 297 -1.20 37.89 -8.01
N GLN A 298 -1.91 38.83 -7.38
CA GLN A 298 -1.79 39.06 -5.94
C GLN A 298 -2.51 37.98 -5.11
N ASP A 299 -3.52 37.31 -5.69
CA ASP A 299 -4.32 36.29 -5.00
C ASP A 299 -4.05 34.90 -5.59
N ILE A 300 -3.19 34.15 -4.90
CA ILE A 300 -2.80 32.79 -5.31
C ILE A 300 -3.99 31.82 -5.37
N TYR A 301 -5.03 32.01 -4.55
CA TYR A 301 -6.22 31.17 -4.61
C TYR A 301 -6.96 31.38 -5.94
N LEU A 302 -7.22 32.64 -6.32
CA LEU A 302 -7.90 32.95 -7.57
C LEU A 302 -7.09 32.56 -8.79
N ASP A 303 -5.78 32.77 -8.73
CA ASP A 303 -4.88 32.31 -9.78
C ASP A 303 -5.06 30.81 -9.96
N LEU A 304 -4.86 30.00 -8.91
CA LEU A 304 -4.94 28.54 -9.02
C LEU A 304 -6.32 28.10 -9.54
N ALA A 305 -7.39 28.64 -8.94
CA ALA A 305 -8.76 28.29 -9.25
C ALA A 305 -9.12 28.56 -10.73
N ARG A 306 -8.73 29.72 -11.28
CA ARG A 306 -9.05 30.10 -12.68
C ARG A 306 -8.08 29.53 -13.70
N GLY A 307 -6.80 29.44 -13.35
CA GLY A 307 -5.77 28.95 -14.27
C GLY A 307 -5.85 27.47 -14.54
N MET A 308 -6.46 26.70 -13.64
CA MET A 308 -6.56 25.24 -13.75
C MET A 308 -5.21 24.56 -13.90
N LEU A 309 -4.20 25.08 -13.19
CA LEU A 309 -2.83 24.56 -13.19
C LEU A 309 -2.42 24.15 -11.78
N GLY A 310 -2.02 22.89 -11.60
CA GLY A 310 -1.62 22.38 -10.29
C GLY A 310 -1.70 20.86 -10.12
N VAL A 311 -0.85 20.37 -9.22
CA VAL A 311 -0.88 19.01 -8.66
C VAL A 311 -1.93 18.87 -7.54
N CYS A 312 -2.04 17.68 -6.94
CA CYS A 312 -3.02 17.31 -5.92
C CYS A 312 -3.27 18.40 -4.85
N ARG A 313 -2.22 18.91 -4.19
CA ARG A 313 -2.35 19.92 -3.12
C ARG A 313 -2.99 21.23 -3.58
N HIS A 314 -2.73 21.66 -4.82
CA HIS A 314 -3.32 22.88 -5.37
C HIS A 314 -4.81 22.70 -5.67
N ARG A 315 -5.16 21.53 -6.23
CA ARG A 315 -6.55 21.16 -6.54
C ARG A 315 -7.38 21.10 -5.26
N ALA A 316 -6.89 20.37 -4.26
CA ALA A 316 -7.55 20.24 -2.97
C ALA A 316 -7.66 21.58 -2.24
N TYR A 317 -6.62 22.41 -2.28
CA TYR A 317 -6.61 23.75 -1.67
C TYR A 317 -7.70 24.66 -2.25
N ALA A 318 -7.71 24.83 -3.57
CA ALA A 318 -8.66 25.72 -4.22
C ALA A 318 -10.10 25.18 -4.16
N PHE A 319 -10.28 23.86 -4.24
CA PHE A 319 -11.57 23.22 -4.01
C PHE A 319 -12.10 23.53 -2.61
N THR A 320 -11.29 23.33 -1.58
CA THR A 320 -11.70 23.49 -0.18
C THR A 320 -12.18 24.91 0.09
N ILE A 321 -11.43 25.94 -0.34
CA ILE A 321 -11.83 27.34 -0.17
C ILE A 321 -13.16 27.63 -0.88
N THR A 322 -13.31 27.16 -2.13
CA THR A 322 -14.54 27.38 -2.92
C THR A 322 -15.75 26.71 -2.27
N ALA A 323 -15.59 25.46 -1.83
CA ALA A 323 -16.65 24.66 -1.23
C ALA A 323 -17.10 25.22 0.12
N LEU A 324 -16.15 25.62 0.98
CA LEU A 324 -16.46 26.28 2.25
C LEU A 324 -17.21 27.59 2.03
N ALA A 325 -16.81 28.42 1.05
CA ALA A 325 -17.51 29.66 0.73
C ALA A 325 -18.96 29.45 0.26
N LEU A 326 -19.23 28.35 -0.46
CA LEU A 326 -20.58 27.92 -0.88
C LEU A 326 -21.43 27.35 0.27
N GLY A 327 -20.81 27.04 1.42
CA GLY A 327 -21.50 26.47 2.58
C GLY A 327 -21.42 24.95 2.68
N ILE A 328 -20.51 24.30 1.94
CA ILE A 328 -20.26 22.86 2.00
C ILE A 328 -19.16 22.59 3.04
N PRO A 329 -19.46 21.90 4.15
CA PRO A 329 -18.42 21.46 5.08
C PRO A 329 -17.42 20.56 4.36
N THR A 330 -16.17 20.99 4.34
CA THR A 330 -15.11 20.39 3.53
C THR A 330 -13.82 20.33 4.32
N HIS A 331 -13.14 19.19 4.31
CA HIS A 331 -11.76 19.09 4.77
C HIS A 331 -10.81 19.05 3.59
N PHE A 332 -9.74 19.82 3.67
CA PHE A 332 -8.52 19.54 2.94
C PHE A 332 -7.77 18.44 3.68
N VAL A 333 -7.37 17.38 2.98
CA VAL A 333 -6.61 16.29 3.58
C VAL A 333 -5.35 16.02 2.80
N MET A 334 -4.24 15.81 3.51
CA MET A 334 -2.99 15.40 2.89
C MET A 334 -2.22 14.37 3.71
N ASN A 335 -1.22 13.81 3.05
CA ASN A 335 -0.16 13.00 3.62
C ASN A 335 1.13 13.21 2.82
N GLU A 336 2.08 12.28 2.96
CA GLU A 336 3.42 12.35 2.35
C GLU A 336 3.42 12.18 0.82
N ALA A 337 2.32 11.75 0.22
CA ALA A 337 2.28 11.40 -1.21
C ALA A 337 1.11 12.03 -1.97
N HIS A 338 0.04 12.41 -1.28
CA HIS A 338 -1.18 12.88 -1.93
C HIS A 338 -1.97 13.87 -1.08
N ALA A 339 -2.82 14.64 -1.76
CA ALA A 339 -3.81 15.53 -1.14
C ALA A 339 -5.15 15.41 -1.86
N TRP A 340 -6.23 15.39 -1.09
CA TRP A 340 -7.61 15.23 -1.55
C TRP A 340 -8.56 16.05 -0.67
N VAL A 341 -9.86 15.96 -0.96
CA VAL A 341 -10.88 16.64 -0.15
C VAL A 341 -11.88 15.63 0.41
N GLU A 342 -12.45 15.96 1.56
CA GLU A 342 -13.60 15.26 2.13
C GLU A 342 -14.76 16.23 2.18
N VAL A 343 -15.93 15.84 1.70
CA VAL A 343 -17.15 16.69 1.75
C VAL A 343 -18.22 16.02 2.59
N ARG A 344 -18.93 16.82 3.39
CA ARG A 344 -20.08 16.35 4.17
C ARG A 344 -21.32 16.36 3.29
N LEU A 345 -21.85 15.16 2.99
CA LEU A 345 -23.07 15.02 2.21
C LEU A 345 -24.30 15.56 2.98
N PRO A 346 -25.41 15.89 2.30
CA PRO A 346 -26.60 16.41 2.95
C PRO A 346 -27.16 15.53 4.06
N ALA A 347 -27.11 14.19 3.91
CA ALA A 347 -27.54 13.24 4.93
C ALA A 347 -26.58 13.18 6.14
N GLY A 348 -25.37 13.71 6.00
CA GLY A 348 -24.40 13.90 7.09
C GLY A 348 -23.21 12.97 7.03
N GLU A 349 -23.10 12.08 6.06
CA GLU A 349 -21.91 11.23 5.89
C GLU A 349 -20.77 12.03 5.25
N TRP A 350 -19.52 11.71 5.61
CA TRP A 350 -18.36 12.18 4.85
C TRP A 350 -18.11 11.31 3.62
N MET A 351 -17.75 11.96 2.51
CA MET A 351 -17.27 11.29 1.30
C MET A 351 -15.90 11.87 0.90
N ARG A 352 -14.93 10.99 0.68
CA ARG A 352 -13.63 11.30 0.10
C ARG A 352 -13.79 11.58 -1.39
N ILE A 353 -13.12 12.61 -1.89
CA ILE A 353 -13.05 12.96 -3.30
C ILE A 353 -11.60 13.14 -3.71
N ASP A 354 -11.10 12.21 -4.50
CA ASP A 354 -9.81 12.36 -5.17
C ASP A 354 -9.94 13.26 -6.41
N LEU A 355 -9.15 14.34 -6.43
CA LEU A 355 -9.12 15.33 -7.52
C LEU A 355 -7.98 15.05 -8.51
N GLY A 356 -7.16 14.03 -8.28
CA GLY A 356 -6.03 13.63 -9.11
C GLY A 356 -4.80 14.50 -8.89
N GLY A 357 -3.85 14.43 -9.83
CA GLY A 357 -2.56 15.14 -9.72
C GLY A 357 -1.62 14.53 -8.70
N ALA A 358 -1.75 13.23 -8.43
CA ALA A 358 -0.83 12.46 -7.60
C ALA A 358 0.54 12.33 -8.26
N ALA A 359 1.59 12.11 -7.45
CA ALA A 359 2.95 11.93 -7.91
C ALA A 359 3.07 10.79 -8.95
N ALA A 360 4.03 10.92 -9.86
CA ALA A 360 4.25 9.91 -10.89
C ALA A 360 4.83 8.61 -10.31
N GLY A 361 5.53 8.63 -9.18
CA GLY A 361 6.08 7.44 -8.55
C GLY A 361 5.88 7.49 -7.05
N VAL A 362 5.45 6.38 -6.45
CA VAL A 362 5.27 6.24 -4.99
C VAL A 362 6.13 5.07 -4.53
N ARG A 363 7.14 5.35 -3.71
CA ARG A 363 7.94 4.32 -3.03
C ARG A 363 7.26 3.98 -1.72
N THR A 364 6.90 2.71 -1.52
CA THR A 364 6.19 2.27 -0.32
C THR A 364 7.14 1.71 0.73
N GLN A 365 6.91 2.07 1.99
CA GLN A 365 7.55 1.46 3.16
C GLN A 365 6.49 1.07 4.21
N GLY A 366 6.84 0.23 5.19
CA GLY A 366 5.89 -0.27 6.20
C GLY A 366 5.31 -1.62 5.78
N ASN A 367 3.98 -1.80 5.89
CA ASN A 367 3.35 -3.06 5.52
C ASN A 367 3.07 -3.14 4.01
N THR A 368 4.09 -3.38 3.20
CA THR A 368 3.97 -3.42 1.73
C THR A 368 3.23 -4.64 1.20
N ASP A 369 3.09 -5.70 2.00
CA ASP A 369 2.43 -6.94 1.61
C ASP A 369 0.91 -6.92 1.90
N ALA A 370 0.40 -5.82 2.46
CA ALA A 370 -1.03 -5.67 2.72
C ALA A 370 -1.83 -5.61 1.41
N PRO A 371 -2.95 -6.37 1.28
CA PRO A 371 -3.80 -6.27 0.10
C PRO A 371 -4.37 -4.85 -0.03
N HIS A 372 -4.58 -4.40 -1.26
CA HIS A 372 -5.17 -3.09 -1.51
C HIS A 372 -6.67 -3.08 -1.20
N TYR A 373 -7.13 -2.00 -0.57
CA TYR A 373 -8.55 -1.78 -0.33
C TYR A 373 -9.24 -1.34 -1.62
N GLU A 374 -10.28 -2.07 -2.03
CA GLU A 374 -11.09 -1.78 -3.21
C GLU A 374 -12.47 -1.27 -2.77
N PRO A 375 -12.84 -0.03 -3.13
CA PRO A 375 -14.16 0.50 -2.82
C PRO A 375 -15.28 -0.33 -3.49
N ARG A 376 -16.32 -0.67 -2.73
CA ARG A 376 -17.46 -1.48 -3.23
C ARG A 376 -18.25 -0.83 -4.36
N MET A 377 -18.10 0.48 -4.54
CA MET A 377 -18.71 1.25 -5.62
C MET A 377 -17.63 1.99 -6.40
N ALA A 378 -17.81 2.09 -7.71
CA ALA A 378 -16.99 2.95 -8.54
C ALA A 378 -17.22 4.44 -8.18
N ASP A 379 -16.20 5.27 -8.40
CA ASP A 379 -16.32 6.72 -8.22
C ASP A 379 -17.41 7.30 -9.16
N PRO A 380 -18.50 7.85 -8.61
CA PRO A 380 -19.65 8.33 -9.39
C PRO A 380 -19.46 9.74 -9.95
N LEU A 381 -18.36 10.42 -9.61
CA LEU A 381 -18.13 11.82 -9.95
C LEU A 381 -17.55 12.00 -11.35
N PRO A 382 -17.72 13.19 -11.98
CA PRO A 382 -17.19 13.45 -13.32
C PRO A 382 -15.70 13.15 -13.46
N ARG A 383 -15.32 12.50 -14.57
CA ARG A 383 -13.93 12.11 -14.88
C ARG A 383 -13.45 12.79 -16.18
N PRO A 384 -13.15 14.10 -16.15
CA PRO A 384 -12.70 14.84 -17.32
C PRO A 384 -11.38 14.25 -17.87
N PRO A 385 -11.03 14.52 -19.14
CA PRO A 385 -9.85 13.93 -19.79
C PRO A 385 -8.55 14.10 -18.99
N ALA A 386 -8.31 15.27 -18.39
CA ALA A 386 -7.10 15.53 -17.60
C ALA A 386 -6.99 14.61 -16.37
N TYR A 387 -8.13 14.30 -15.72
CA TYR A 387 -8.16 13.38 -14.58
C TYR A 387 -7.91 11.94 -15.00
N ARG A 388 -8.53 11.48 -16.09
CA ARG A 388 -8.27 10.14 -16.65
C ARG A 388 -6.80 9.97 -17.02
N ALA A 389 -6.20 10.96 -17.67
CA ALA A 389 -4.77 10.96 -18.00
C ALA A 389 -3.86 10.99 -16.75
N SER A 390 -4.30 11.58 -15.64
CA SER A 390 -3.58 11.51 -14.36
C SER A 390 -3.66 10.12 -13.74
N LEU A 391 -4.84 9.49 -13.73
CA LEU A 391 -5.03 8.12 -13.27
C LEU A 391 -4.25 7.10 -14.11
N GLU A 392 -4.28 7.23 -15.44
CA GLU A 392 -3.54 6.34 -16.34
C GLU A 392 -2.02 6.42 -16.10
N ARG A 393 -1.48 7.62 -15.85
CA ARG A 393 -0.06 7.77 -15.50
C ARG A 393 0.27 7.17 -14.15
N ALA A 394 -0.58 7.39 -13.14
CA ALA A 394 -0.41 6.77 -11.82
C ALA A 394 -0.51 5.24 -11.90
N ALA A 395 -1.40 4.70 -12.75
CA ALA A 395 -1.57 3.28 -13.00
C ALA A 395 -0.41 2.68 -13.80
N GLN A 396 0.20 3.40 -14.74
CA GLN A 396 1.39 2.92 -15.48
C GLN A 396 2.62 2.80 -14.57
N THR A 397 2.70 3.61 -13.52
CA THR A 397 3.81 3.58 -12.59
C THR A 397 3.59 2.68 -11.38
N THR A 398 2.34 2.43 -11.00
CA THR A 398 1.97 1.39 -10.00
C THR A 398 1.80 -0.01 -10.61
N GLY A 399 1.29 -0.12 -11.84
CA GLY A 399 1.01 -1.36 -12.58
C GLY A 399 2.20 -2.04 -13.26
N SER A 400 3.43 -1.73 -12.82
CA SER A 400 4.59 -2.60 -13.07
C SER A 400 4.69 -3.77 -12.07
N GLY A 401 3.69 -3.90 -11.18
CA GLY A 401 3.33 -5.13 -10.48
C GLY A 401 1.80 -5.36 -10.54
N GLY A 402 1.36 -6.51 -11.05
CA GLY A 402 -0.05 -6.96 -10.92
C GLY A 402 -0.86 -6.96 -12.22
N ALA A 403 -1.11 -8.16 -12.73
CA ALA A 403 -1.59 -8.51 -14.06
C ALA A 403 -3.01 -8.04 -14.46
N SER A 404 -3.13 -7.82 -15.78
CA SER A 404 -4.35 -8.02 -16.55
C SER A 404 -4.91 -9.43 -16.37
N ALA A 405 -6.16 -9.53 -15.90
CA ALA A 405 -6.99 -10.70 -16.11
C ALA A 405 -7.92 -10.44 -17.31
N ALA A 406 -8.07 -11.49 -18.10
CA ALA A 406 -8.58 -11.51 -19.45
C ALA A 406 -10.11 -11.49 -19.55
N GLU A 407 -10.61 -10.80 -20.57
CA GLU A 407 -11.63 -11.34 -21.48
C GLU A 407 -10.91 -11.44 -22.84
N GLY A 408 -10.65 -12.61 -23.41
CA GLY A 408 -11.65 -13.58 -23.84
C GLY A 408 -11.99 -13.30 -25.30
N GLY A 409 -11.11 -13.69 -26.23
CA GLY A 409 -11.27 -13.45 -27.66
C GLY A 409 -12.17 -14.45 -28.36
N GLU A 410 -12.71 -14.05 -29.51
CA GLU A 410 -12.75 -14.81 -30.77
C GLU A 410 -13.47 -13.99 -31.87
N GLY A 411 -12.92 -13.96 -33.08
CA GLY A 411 -13.60 -13.44 -34.28
C GLY A 411 -12.70 -12.75 -35.30
N SER A 412 -11.94 -13.52 -36.08
CA SER A 412 -11.25 -13.07 -37.29
C SER A 412 -12.21 -12.61 -38.39
N ALA A 413 -11.89 -11.52 -39.10
CA ALA A 413 -11.72 -11.47 -40.57
C ALA A 413 -11.74 -10.03 -41.12
N ASP A 414 -10.92 -9.83 -42.16
CA ASP A 414 -10.95 -8.82 -43.22
C ASP A 414 -10.55 -7.35 -42.95
N GLN A 415 -9.31 -7.07 -43.37
CA GLN A 415 -8.89 -5.84 -44.06
C GLN A 415 -9.42 -5.86 -45.51
N PRO A 416 -9.59 -4.70 -46.21
CA PRO A 416 -8.42 -3.93 -46.64
C PRO A 416 -8.57 -2.40 -46.80
N GLY A 417 -7.41 -1.72 -46.74
CA GLY A 417 -6.98 -0.81 -47.81
C GLY A 417 -7.22 0.70 -47.66
N ALA A 418 -6.13 1.43 -47.37
CA ALA A 418 -5.69 2.73 -47.95
C ALA A 418 -4.73 3.38 -46.94
N GLY A 419 -3.46 3.73 -47.21
CA GLY A 419 -2.85 4.19 -48.45
C GLY A 419 -2.33 5.61 -48.22
N SER A 420 -1.10 5.76 -47.73
CA SER A 420 -0.25 6.91 -48.07
C SER A 420 1.19 6.70 -47.63
N SER A 421 2.05 7.18 -48.51
CA SER A 421 3.45 6.84 -48.72
C SER A 421 4.31 8.08 -48.64
N SER A 422 5.48 7.95 -48.01
CA SER A 422 6.73 8.65 -48.36
C SER A 422 7.85 7.97 -47.55
N SER A 423 8.66 7.06 -48.11
CA SER A 423 9.86 7.32 -48.93
C SER A 423 10.80 8.32 -48.23
N SER A 424 12.09 8.12 -48.00
CA SER A 424 13.08 7.04 -48.20
C SER A 424 14.42 7.75 -47.96
N VAL A 425 15.42 7.16 -47.30
CA VAL A 425 16.81 7.14 -47.79
C VAL A 425 17.56 6.04 -47.04
N THR A 426 18.12 5.16 -47.86
CA THR A 426 19.01 4.02 -47.61
C THR A 426 20.47 4.45 -47.45
N THR A 427 21.24 3.69 -46.68
CA THR A 427 22.60 3.29 -47.08
C THR A 427 22.94 1.90 -46.56
N SER A 428 23.42 1.08 -47.48
CA SER A 428 23.75 -0.34 -47.39
C SER A 428 25.22 -0.58 -47.06
N ALA A 429 25.56 -1.78 -46.56
CA ALA A 429 26.70 -2.66 -46.95
C ALA A 429 26.94 -3.70 -45.83
N SER A 430 26.56 -4.98 -46.02
CA SER A 430 27.42 -6.13 -46.45
C SER A 430 28.56 -6.42 -45.47
N GLY A 431 28.83 -7.63 -44.97
CA GLY A 431 28.46 -9.01 -45.27
C GLY A 431 29.57 -9.91 -44.66
N GLY A 432 29.34 -11.21 -44.47
CA GLY A 432 30.43 -12.15 -44.13
C GLY A 432 30.01 -13.32 -43.24
N GLN A 433 30.10 -14.52 -43.80
CA GLN A 433 29.79 -15.82 -43.21
C GLN A 433 30.97 -16.44 -42.43
N ASP A 434 30.63 -17.57 -41.78
CA ASP A 434 31.43 -18.77 -41.48
C ASP A 434 32.09 -18.94 -40.10
N GLY A 435 31.91 -20.13 -39.53
CA GLY A 435 32.77 -20.66 -38.46
C GLY A 435 32.15 -21.72 -37.54
N SER A 436 32.23 -22.98 -37.93
CA SER A 436 31.76 -24.20 -37.24
C SER A 436 32.51 -24.62 -35.96
N GLY A 437 31.83 -25.44 -35.15
CA GLY A 437 32.38 -26.59 -34.39
C GLY A 437 32.22 -26.51 -32.86
N ALA A 438 32.14 -27.58 -32.06
CA ALA A 438 31.81 -29.01 -32.20
C ALA A 438 31.88 -29.61 -30.77
N GLY A 439 31.07 -30.63 -30.46
CA GLY A 439 31.23 -31.58 -29.33
C GLY A 439 30.53 -31.16 -28.02
N GLY A 440 29.60 -31.91 -27.39
CA GLY A 440 29.55 -33.35 -27.09
C GLY A 440 30.14 -33.58 -25.68
N VAL A 441 29.56 -34.26 -24.68
CA VAL A 441 28.71 -35.47 -24.63
C VAL A 441 28.15 -35.64 -23.18
N THR A 442 27.02 -36.36 -23.10
CA THR A 442 26.25 -37.04 -22.02
C THR A 442 27.04 -37.55 -20.79
N SER A 443 26.49 -37.90 -19.62
CA SER A 443 25.34 -38.77 -19.24
C SER A 443 25.26 -38.74 -17.69
N ASP A 444 24.11 -38.61 -17.03
CA ASP A 444 23.07 -39.61 -16.71
C ASP A 444 23.52 -40.75 -15.75
N GLY A 445 22.75 -40.99 -14.67
CA GLY A 445 23.03 -42.13 -13.78
C GLY A 445 22.53 -42.03 -12.33
N SER A 446 21.22 -42.15 -12.16
CA SER A 446 20.47 -42.39 -10.92
C SER A 446 20.91 -43.64 -10.14
N ALA A 447 20.84 -43.62 -8.81
CA ALA A 447 20.38 -44.76 -7.99
C ALA A 447 20.14 -44.39 -6.51
N THR A 448 18.87 -44.49 -6.14
CA THR A 448 18.29 -44.79 -4.82
C THR A 448 19.01 -45.90 -4.04
N ALA A 449 19.08 -45.81 -2.70
CA ALA A 449 18.13 -46.49 -1.81
C ALA A 449 18.61 -46.62 -0.35
N THR A 450 17.61 -46.53 0.54
CA THR A 450 17.43 -47.24 1.82
C THR A 450 18.06 -46.71 3.12
N SER A 451 17.15 -46.24 3.96
CA SER A 451 17.29 -45.94 5.38
C SER A 451 17.47 -47.22 6.22
N GLY A 452 18.34 -47.15 7.22
CA GLY A 452 18.38 -48.02 8.39
C GLY A 452 18.38 -47.17 9.65
N SER A 453 17.37 -47.38 10.49
CA SER A 453 17.10 -46.68 11.76
C SER A 453 18.17 -46.98 12.83
N GLY A 454 18.51 -45.96 13.62
CA GLY A 454 19.32 -46.08 14.83
C GLY A 454 19.18 -44.84 15.71
N SER A 455 18.26 -44.89 16.69
CA SER A 455 18.11 -43.86 17.71
C SER A 455 19.28 -43.89 18.69
N GLY A 456 19.95 -42.74 18.86
CA GLY A 456 20.90 -42.50 19.94
C GLY A 456 20.98 -41.01 20.21
N GLY A 457 20.33 -40.56 21.29
CA GLY A 457 20.42 -39.18 21.76
C GLY A 457 21.86 -38.85 22.14
N SER A 458 22.49 -37.96 21.36
CA SER A 458 23.76 -37.32 21.69
C SER A 458 23.50 -35.83 21.76
N ALA A 459 24.00 -35.15 22.79
CA ALA A 459 23.99 -33.70 22.86
C ALA A 459 24.55 -33.11 21.55
N PRO A 460 24.00 -32.01 21.01
CA PRO A 460 24.38 -31.52 19.69
C PRO A 460 25.88 -31.27 19.66
N ARG A 461 26.60 -31.95 18.76
CA ARG A 461 28.01 -31.63 18.52
C ARG A 461 28.10 -30.17 18.07
N PRO A 462 29.10 -29.41 18.55
CA PRO A 462 29.28 -28.02 18.11
C PRO A 462 29.46 -28.00 16.59
N ARG A 463 28.69 -27.13 15.92
CA ARG A 463 28.68 -27.03 14.46
C ARG A 463 29.95 -26.35 13.96
N GLU A 464 30.52 -26.85 12.87
CA GLU A 464 31.76 -26.33 12.28
C GLU A 464 31.48 -25.16 11.32
N GLY A 465 32.35 -24.14 11.30
CA GLY A 465 32.26 -23.04 10.33
C GLY A 465 32.58 -23.48 8.90
N VAL A 466 31.95 -22.86 7.91
CA VAL A 466 32.17 -23.15 6.48
C VAL A 466 32.46 -21.89 5.68
N GLN A 467 33.21 -22.04 4.59
CA GLN A 467 33.56 -20.99 3.65
C GLN A 467 33.06 -21.35 2.24
N VAL A 468 32.43 -20.39 1.57
CA VAL A 468 31.98 -20.52 0.18
C VAL A 468 32.96 -19.76 -0.73
N ARG A 469 33.40 -20.38 -1.83
CA ARG A 469 34.25 -19.75 -2.85
C ARG A 469 33.66 -19.97 -4.24
N LEU A 470 33.73 -18.95 -5.10
CA LEU A 470 33.39 -19.07 -6.52
C LEU A 470 34.66 -19.32 -7.33
N SER A 471 34.56 -20.24 -8.28
CA SER A 471 35.62 -20.58 -9.24
C SER A 471 35.32 -19.99 -10.62
N ALA A 472 34.05 -19.87 -10.99
CA ALA A 472 33.60 -19.20 -12.21
C ALA A 472 32.20 -18.59 -12.03
N ALA A 473 31.98 -17.42 -12.63
CA ALA A 473 30.69 -16.77 -12.73
C ALA A 473 30.62 -15.91 -13.99
N SER A 474 29.51 -15.93 -14.73
CA SER A 474 29.29 -14.96 -15.81
C SER A 474 29.11 -13.56 -15.21
N SER A 475 29.85 -12.58 -15.72
CA SER A 475 29.78 -11.19 -15.23
C SER A 475 28.58 -10.42 -15.76
N GLU A 476 27.98 -10.88 -16.86
CA GLU A 476 26.82 -10.25 -17.51
C GLU A 476 25.84 -11.33 -17.96
N VAL A 477 24.55 -11.08 -17.78
CA VAL A 477 23.48 -12.01 -18.14
C VAL A 477 22.21 -11.24 -18.48
N LEU A 478 21.55 -11.63 -19.58
CA LEU A 478 20.29 -11.02 -20.01
C LEU A 478 19.12 -11.61 -19.22
N ARG A 479 18.08 -10.81 -19.02
CA ARG A 479 16.83 -11.25 -18.41
C ARG A 479 16.21 -12.39 -19.22
N GLY A 480 15.75 -13.42 -18.51
CA GLY A 480 15.27 -14.66 -19.13
C GLY A 480 16.34 -15.65 -19.54
N ARG A 481 17.63 -15.33 -19.33
CA ARG A 481 18.75 -16.25 -19.52
C ARG A 481 19.27 -16.73 -18.18
N ALA A 482 20.06 -17.80 -18.19
CA ALA A 482 20.63 -18.37 -16.99
C ALA A 482 22.01 -17.76 -16.70
N LEU A 483 22.28 -17.56 -15.42
CA LEU A 483 23.59 -17.23 -14.87
C LEU A 483 24.30 -18.53 -14.52
N ASP A 484 25.40 -18.83 -15.20
CA ASP A 484 26.20 -20.02 -14.94
C ASP A 484 27.21 -19.74 -13.81
N LEU A 485 27.18 -20.57 -12.76
CA LEU A 485 28.06 -20.45 -11.60
C LEU A 485 28.69 -21.80 -11.25
N GLU A 486 29.97 -21.76 -10.88
CA GLU A 486 30.70 -22.86 -10.26
C GLU A 486 31.42 -22.37 -9.01
N GLY A 487 31.37 -23.17 -7.95
CA GLY A 487 32.07 -22.88 -6.70
C GLY A 487 32.27 -24.10 -5.81
N GLN A 488 32.81 -23.87 -4.63
CA GLN A 488 33.11 -24.90 -3.64
C GLN A 488 32.80 -24.42 -2.23
N VAL A 489 32.33 -25.33 -1.37
CA VAL A 489 32.18 -25.14 0.07
C VAL A 489 33.18 -26.02 0.81
N THR A 490 33.97 -25.40 1.68
CA THR A 490 34.94 -26.10 2.55
C THR A 490 34.70 -25.73 4.01
N ASN A 491 35.05 -26.61 4.93
CA ASN A 491 35.01 -26.30 6.36
C ASN A 491 36.22 -25.42 6.78
N ALA A 492 36.29 -25.07 8.05
CA ALA A 492 37.36 -24.25 8.60
C ALA A 492 38.76 -24.87 8.45
N ALA A 493 38.85 -26.21 8.37
CA ALA A 493 40.09 -26.94 8.10
C ALA A 493 40.44 -27.06 6.60
N GLY A 494 39.60 -26.51 5.70
CA GLY A 494 39.79 -26.58 4.25
C GLY A 494 39.34 -27.91 3.62
N ALA A 495 38.72 -28.81 4.38
CA ALA A 495 38.16 -30.04 3.85
C ALA A 495 36.82 -29.77 3.11
N PRO A 496 36.53 -30.47 2.01
CA PRO A 496 35.31 -30.28 1.25
C PRO A 496 34.07 -30.70 2.03
N VAL A 497 33.00 -29.91 1.94
CA VAL A 497 31.72 -30.21 2.61
C VAL A 497 30.70 -30.65 1.57
N ALA A 498 30.37 -31.95 1.58
CA ALA A 498 29.44 -32.57 0.64
C ALA A 498 27.97 -32.41 1.05
N SER A 499 27.06 -32.52 0.09
CA SER A 499 25.61 -32.46 0.29
C SER A 499 25.10 -31.17 0.95
N MET A 500 25.87 -30.08 0.85
CA MET A 500 25.55 -28.80 1.44
C MET A 500 24.64 -27.99 0.52
N ARG A 501 23.53 -27.49 1.06
CA ARG A 501 22.64 -26.56 0.35
C ARG A 501 23.34 -25.21 0.14
N VAL A 502 23.38 -24.74 -1.09
CA VAL A 502 23.94 -23.46 -1.50
C VAL A 502 22.86 -22.64 -2.20
N GLU A 503 22.59 -21.46 -1.68
CA GLU A 503 21.62 -20.50 -2.20
C GLU A 503 22.34 -19.43 -3.02
N VAL A 504 21.84 -19.18 -4.22
CA VAL A 504 22.37 -18.18 -5.14
C VAL A 504 21.36 -17.05 -5.26
N LEU A 505 21.75 -15.84 -4.89
CA LEU A 505 20.89 -14.66 -4.84
C LEU A 505 21.52 -13.48 -5.58
N LEU A 506 20.68 -12.58 -6.08
CA LEU A 506 21.09 -11.25 -6.50
C LEU A 506 20.65 -10.22 -5.46
N ALA A 507 21.58 -9.41 -4.98
CA ALA A 507 21.34 -8.32 -4.05
C ALA A 507 21.45 -6.98 -4.78
N GLY A 508 20.32 -6.29 -4.90
CA GLY A 508 20.20 -4.93 -5.42
C GLY A 508 19.39 -4.07 -4.43
N ARG A 509 18.14 -3.74 -4.80
CA ARG A 509 17.16 -3.11 -3.88
C ARG A 509 16.60 -4.06 -2.81
N GLY A 510 16.87 -5.36 -2.96
CA GLY A 510 16.55 -6.45 -2.04
C GLY A 510 17.32 -7.71 -2.44
N GLU A 511 17.25 -8.77 -1.64
CA GLU A 511 17.82 -10.08 -1.99
C GLU A 511 16.78 -10.90 -2.74
N ARG A 512 17.11 -11.36 -3.95
CA ARG A 512 16.26 -12.27 -4.74
C ARG A 512 16.96 -13.60 -4.95
N LEU A 513 16.37 -14.67 -4.45
CA LEU A 513 16.85 -16.04 -4.66
C LEU A 513 16.64 -16.44 -6.13
N LEU A 514 17.73 -16.74 -6.84
CA LEU A 514 17.68 -17.25 -8.21
C LEU A 514 17.52 -18.78 -8.23
N GLY A 515 18.05 -19.46 -7.22
CA GLY A 515 17.91 -20.89 -7.08
C GLY A 515 18.84 -21.47 -6.04
N VAL A 516 18.82 -22.80 -5.96
CA VAL A 516 19.54 -23.56 -4.95
C VAL A 516 20.32 -24.68 -5.63
N ALA A 517 21.59 -24.83 -5.28
CA ALA A 517 22.42 -25.97 -5.65
C ALA A 517 22.81 -26.77 -4.41
N VAL A 518 23.35 -27.97 -4.64
CA VAL A 518 23.85 -28.85 -3.58
C VAL A 518 25.27 -29.28 -3.93
N THR A 519 26.18 -29.28 -2.96
CA THR A 519 27.57 -29.66 -3.20
C THR A 519 27.76 -31.17 -3.41
N ASP A 520 28.68 -31.54 -4.31
CA ASP A 520 29.10 -32.92 -4.57
C ASP A 520 30.00 -33.47 -3.44
N ALA A 521 30.45 -34.73 -3.57
CA ALA A 521 31.36 -35.37 -2.60
C ALA A 521 32.70 -34.64 -2.42
N ARG A 522 33.08 -33.75 -3.34
CA ARG A 522 34.27 -32.88 -3.28
C ARG A 522 33.90 -31.45 -2.85
N GLY A 523 32.69 -31.22 -2.34
CA GLY A 523 32.22 -29.93 -1.88
C GLY A 523 31.95 -28.93 -2.98
N ARG A 524 31.94 -29.34 -4.26
CA ARG A 524 31.75 -28.43 -5.40
C ARG A 524 30.28 -28.32 -5.76
N PHE A 525 29.84 -27.14 -6.15
CA PHE A 525 28.52 -26.90 -6.71
C PHE A 525 28.66 -26.24 -8.09
N PHE A 526 27.78 -26.60 -9.01
CA PHE A 526 27.62 -25.93 -10.28
C PHE A 526 26.12 -25.79 -10.58
N GLY A 527 25.74 -24.74 -11.29
CA GLY A 527 24.34 -24.55 -11.68
C GLY A 527 24.15 -23.40 -12.65
N ALA A 528 23.09 -23.51 -13.45
CA ALA A 528 22.59 -22.47 -14.33
C ALA A 528 21.32 -21.88 -13.71
N PHE A 529 21.39 -20.64 -13.22
CA PHE A 529 20.33 -20.02 -12.43
C PHE A 529 19.58 -18.99 -13.27
N GLY A 530 18.31 -19.27 -13.55
CA GLY A 530 17.47 -18.39 -14.39
C GLY A 530 17.35 -16.99 -13.81
N VAL A 531 17.71 -15.98 -14.59
CA VAL A 531 17.51 -14.57 -14.24
C VAL A 531 16.08 -14.17 -14.62
N PRO A 532 15.23 -13.83 -13.65
CA PRO A 532 13.81 -13.56 -13.93
C PRO A 532 13.62 -12.42 -14.94
N HIS A 533 12.62 -12.55 -15.81
CA HIS A 533 12.34 -11.56 -16.86
C HIS A 533 11.93 -10.19 -16.28
N ASP A 534 11.35 -10.22 -15.09
CA ASP A 534 10.85 -9.08 -14.30
C ASP A 534 11.93 -8.46 -13.39
N LEU A 535 13.15 -9.01 -13.36
CA LEU A 535 14.26 -8.35 -12.68
C LEU A 535 14.55 -7.00 -13.36
N ALA A 536 14.69 -5.91 -12.60
CA ALA A 536 15.01 -4.62 -13.19
C ALA A 536 16.42 -4.67 -13.84
N VAL A 537 16.64 -3.97 -14.96
CA VAL A 537 18.00 -3.88 -15.54
C VAL A 537 18.86 -3.00 -14.63
N GLY A 538 20.07 -3.45 -14.33
CA GLY A 538 21.04 -2.70 -13.52
C GLY A 538 22.12 -3.60 -12.96
N ASP A 539 22.99 -3.02 -12.15
CA ASP A 539 24.07 -3.75 -11.48
C ASP A 539 23.53 -4.42 -10.21
N TYR A 540 23.85 -5.70 -10.04
CA TYR A 540 23.48 -6.49 -8.86
C TYR A 540 24.72 -7.12 -8.26
N ARG A 541 24.76 -7.18 -6.94
CA ARG A 541 25.77 -7.97 -6.23
C ARG A 541 25.32 -9.42 -6.19
N LEU A 542 26.11 -10.33 -6.74
CA LEU A 542 25.90 -11.76 -6.58
C LEU A 542 26.21 -12.18 -5.14
N VAL A 543 25.24 -12.78 -4.45
CA VAL A 543 25.39 -13.33 -3.10
C VAL A 543 25.22 -14.83 -3.18
N VAL A 544 26.23 -15.57 -2.74
CA VAL A 544 26.16 -17.03 -2.66
C VAL A 544 26.40 -17.45 -1.21
N ARG A 545 25.44 -18.16 -0.62
CA ARG A 545 25.50 -18.54 0.80
C ARG A 545 24.96 -19.93 1.06
N THR A 546 25.33 -20.50 2.19
CA THR A 546 24.73 -21.70 2.73
C THR A 546 24.09 -21.39 4.08
N PRO A 547 22.84 -21.83 4.33
CA PRO A 547 22.21 -21.72 5.64
C PRO A 547 22.82 -22.66 6.70
N GLY A 548 23.79 -23.50 6.31
CA GLY A 548 24.36 -24.54 7.16
C GLY A 548 23.43 -25.75 7.30
N ASP A 549 23.82 -26.68 8.16
CA ASP A 549 23.07 -27.90 8.45
C ASP A 549 23.19 -28.29 9.94
N ALA A 550 22.91 -29.54 10.27
CA ALA A 550 23.02 -30.05 11.64
C ALA A 550 24.47 -30.10 12.15
N GLN A 551 25.46 -30.13 11.26
CA GLN A 551 26.90 -30.29 11.53
C GLN A 551 27.71 -29.02 11.23
N HIS A 552 27.18 -28.10 10.41
CA HIS A 552 27.88 -26.92 9.90
C HIS A 552 27.08 -25.64 10.15
N LEU A 553 27.79 -24.56 10.48
CA LEU A 553 27.21 -23.22 10.62
C LEU A 553 26.89 -22.62 9.24
N PRO A 554 26.04 -21.59 9.18
CA PRO A 554 25.86 -20.81 7.96
C PRO A 554 27.18 -20.19 7.49
N GLY A 555 27.34 -20.01 6.18
CA GLY A 555 28.49 -19.35 5.57
C GLY A 555 28.12 -18.67 4.27
N ALA A 556 28.85 -17.62 3.89
CA ALA A 556 28.60 -16.88 2.65
C ALA A 556 29.91 -16.61 1.91
N LEU A 557 29.79 -16.21 0.64
CA LEU A 557 30.89 -15.65 -0.12
C LEU A 557 31.43 -14.42 0.64
N PRO A 558 32.76 -14.29 0.85
CA PRO A 558 33.33 -13.11 1.51
C PRO A 558 33.08 -11.81 0.75
#